data_AF-A0A8S3I1S6-F1
#
_entry.id   AF-A0A8S3I1S6-F1
#
_cell.length_a   1.000
_cell.length_b   1.000
_cell.length_c   1.000
_cell.angle_alpha   90.00
_cell.angle_beta   90.00
_cell.angle_gamma   90.00
#
_symmetry.space_group_name_H-M   'P 1'
#
loop_
_entity.id
_entity.type
_entity.pdbx_description
1 polymer ?
#
loop_
_entity_poly.entity_id
_entity_poly.type
_entity_poly.pdbx_seq_one_letter_code
_entity_poly.pdbx_strand_id
1 'polypeptide(L)'
;LQSLSECILFEDKHPDAKPYFIRSAFKLKDKRQELADKLLSMFNRDVFSSQLSGNISVVWSSRLTATAGHCTTRRTAQTAIITLSTKVCDSPERCRDTLLHEMCHAAVTLIDGVMEQGHGPLWRQWTRMAERCYPYLPLISVKHTYDVIYKFIYCCAKCKHEVYRHSKSLNLDVDVCGKCMGRFQLTTNHKQIEINSELPIPKKTINKYNLYVQENFQKIKQVNPHLSTPQLMKQLSVEYKKSNQQKRIDLPDLDQLKI
;
A
#
# COMPACT_ATOMS: atom_id res chain seq x y z
N LEU A 1 -2.98 13.03 -13.73
CA LEU A 1 -1.81 12.71 -12.86
C LEU A 1 -1.66 13.68 -11.67
N GLN A 2 -1.90 14.98 -11.84
CA GLN A 2 -1.86 15.96 -10.74
C GLN A 2 -2.85 15.65 -9.61
N SER A 3 -4.06 15.16 -9.91
CA SER A 3 -5.06 14.78 -8.90
C SER A 3 -4.65 13.63 -7.98
N LEU A 4 -3.59 12.90 -8.31
CA LEU A 4 -2.98 11.91 -7.41
C LEU A 4 -2.15 12.55 -6.30
N SER A 5 -1.94 13.88 -6.34
CA SER A 5 -1.22 14.59 -5.29
C SER A 5 -2.05 14.69 -4.01
N GLU A 6 -1.40 14.57 -2.86
CA GLU A 6 -2.05 14.69 -1.55
C GLU A 6 -2.51 16.12 -1.26
N CYS A 7 -1.86 17.13 -1.85
CA CYS A 7 -2.19 18.55 -1.66
C CYS A 7 -3.49 19.00 -2.37
N ILE A 8 -4.01 18.20 -3.30
CA ILE A 8 -5.26 18.51 -4.01
C ILE A 8 -6.44 18.02 -3.18
N LEU A 9 -7.37 18.92 -2.84
CA LEU A 9 -8.60 18.58 -2.12
C LEU A 9 -9.40 17.49 -2.84
N PHE A 10 -10.08 16.63 -2.08
CA PHE A 10 -10.74 15.44 -2.62
C PHE A 10 -11.81 15.77 -3.68
N GLU A 11 -12.52 16.87 -3.46
CA GLU A 11 -13.58 17.41 -4.29
C GLU A 11 -13.06 17.76 -5.70
N ASP A 12 -11.86 18.35 -5.75
CA ASP A 12 -11.16 18.82 -6.94
C ASP A 12 -10.36 17.72 -7.66
N LYS A 13 -10.27 16.52 -7.07
CA LYS A 13 -9.61 15.39 -7.74
C LYS A 13 -10.40 14.94 -8.95
N HIS A 14 -9.69 14.61 -10.03
CA HIS A 14 -10.30 13.94 -11.19
C HIS A 14 -11.05 12.67 -10.76
N PRO A 15 -12.21 12.34 -11.36
CA PRO A 15 -13.00 11.16 -11.02
C PRO A 15 -12.18 9.86 -10.97
N ASP A 16 -11.26 9.66 -11.91
CA ASP A 16 -10.39 8.46 -11.93
C ASP A 16 -9.39 8.38 -10.77
N ALA A 17 -9.04 9.51 -10.16
CA ALA A 17 -8.12 9.55 -9.03
C ALA A 17 -8.85 9.31 -7.69
N LYS A 18 -10.11 9.76 -7.56
CA LYS A 18 -10.90 9.68 -6.31
C LYS A 18 -10.94 8.27 -5.69
N PRO A 19 -11.12 7.16 -6.45
CA PRO A 19 -11.18 5.82 -5.89
C PRO A 19 -9.97 5.43 -5.03
N TYR A 20 -8.78 6.01 -5.26
CA TYR A 20 -7.58 5.66 -4.51
C TYR A 20 -7.47 6.38 -3.15
N PHE A 21 -8.24 7.45 -2.94
CA PHE A 21 -8.24 8.24 -1.70
C PHE A 21 -9.34 7.86 -0.71
N ILE A 22 -10.38 7.15 -1.15
CA ILE A 22 -11.52 6.78 -0.31
C ILE A 22 -11.12 5.69 0.69
N ARG A 23 -11.36 5.90 1.99
CA ARG A 23 -11.29 4.85 3.06
C ARG A 23 -9.99 4.03 3.04
N SER A 24 -8.85 4.64 2.78
CA SER A 24 -7.57 3.93 2.61
C SER A 24 -7.55 2.89 1.47
N ALA A 25 -8.32 3.11 0.40
CA ALA A 25 -8.42 2.18 -0.74
C ALA A 25 -7.06 1.83 -1.33
N PHE A 26 -6.14 2.78 -1.43
CA PHE A 26 -4.78 2.50 -1.90
C PHE A 26 -4.02 1.46 -1.05
N LYS A 27 -4.38 1.26 0.22
CA LYS A 27 -3.76 0.20 1.05
C LYS A 27 -4.21 -1.21 0.64
N LEU A 28 -5.30 -1.33 -0.13
CA LEU A 28 -5.78 -2.61 -0.67
C LEU A 28 -4.88 -3.05 -1.83
N LYS A 29 -4.40 -4.30 -1.78
CA LYS A 29 -3.46 -4.87 -2.75
C LYS A 29 -3.93 -4.67 -4.19
N ASP A 30 -5.18 -4.95 -4.47
CA ASP A 30 -5.71 -4.90 -5.85
C ASP A 30 -5.82 -3.46 -6.34
N LYS A 31 -6.19 -2.52 -5.47
CA LYS A 31 -6.31 -1.09 -5.83
C LYS A 31 -4.97 -0.41 -6.07
N ARG A 32 -3.95 -0.71 -5.26
CA ARG A 32 -2.60 -0.19 -5.55
C ARG A 32 -2.01 -0.80 -6.81
N GLN A 33 -2.25 -2.09 -7.07
CA GLN A 33 -1.77 -2.73 -8.29
C GLN A 33 -2.48 -2.12 -9.51
N GLU A 34 -3.79 -1.96 -9.44
CA GLU A 34 -4.59 -1.31 -10.48
C GLU A 34 -4.05 0.09 -10.83
N LEU A 35 -3.71 0.90 -9.82
CA LEU A 35 -3.10 2.21 -10.05
C LEU A 35 -1.71 2.08 -10.70
N ALA A 36 -0.87 1.19 -10.17
CA ALA A 36 0.48 0.98 -10.70
C ALA A 36 0.45 0.54 -12.18
N ASP A 37 -0.45 -0.36 -12.55
CA ASP A 37 -0.58 -0.86 -13.93
C ASP A 37 -1.08 0.24 -14.88
N LYS A 38 -2.04 1.06 -14.43
CA LYS A 38 -2.51 2.23 -15.18
C LYS A 38 -1.38 3.23 -15.41
N LEU A 39 -0.64 3.56 -14.35
CA LEU A 39 0.49 4.49 -14.42
C LEU A 39 1.61 3.96 -15.31
N LEU A 40 1.98 2.68 -15.16
CA LEU A 40 2.97 2.02 -16.00
C LEU A 40 2.61 2.15 -17.48
N SER A 41 1.35 1.86 -17.82
CA SER A 41 0.86 1.95 -19.20
C SER A 41 0.91 3.38 -19.74
N MET A 42 0.48 4.35 -18.94
CA MET A 42 0.51 5.78 -19.31
C MET A 42 1.94 6.28 -19.50
N PHE A 43 2.83 6.03 -18.53
CA PHE A 43 4.22 6.48 -18.59
C PHE A 43 4.97 5.81 -19.72
N ASN A 44 4.78 4.51 -19.94
CA ASN A 44 5.40 3.81 -21.07
C ASN A 44 5.01 4.45 -22.40
N ARG A 45 3.73 4.73 -22.61
CA ARG A 45 3.24 5.39 -23.83
C ARG A 45 3.79 6.80 -23.98
N ASP A 46 3.67 7.63 -22.94
CA ASP A 46 3.89 9.09 -23.05
C ASP A 46 5.37 9.48 -22.94
N VAL A 47 6.16 8.76 -22.12
CA VAL A 47 7.57 9.11 -21.81
C VAL A 47 8.54 8.21 -22.55
N PHE A 48 8.23 6.92 -22.68
CA PHE A 48 9.15 5.89 -23.18
C PHE A 48 8.76 5.37 -24.57
N SER A 49 7.83 6.05 -25.26
CA SER A 49 7.38 5.71 -26.62
C SER A 49 6.96 4.24 -26.78
N SER A 50 6.35 3.67 -25.75
CA SER A 50 5.91 2.27 -25.66
C SER A 50 7.02 1.21 -25.76
N GLN A 51 8.29 1.59 -25.65
CA GLN A 51 9.43 0.68 -25.83
C GLN A 51 9.66 -0.28 -24.66
N LEU A 52 8.97 -0.11 -23.52
CA LEU A 52 9.09 -1.01 -22.36
C LEU A 52 7.99 -2.09 -22.33
N SER A 53 7.11 -2.13 -23.33
CA SER A 53 5.92 -3.00 -23.36
C SER A 53 6.28 -4.49 -23.31
N GLY A 54 5.72 -5.24 -22.37
CA GLY A 54 5.95 -6.69 -22.24
C GLY A 54 7.29 -7.07 -21.58
N ASN A 55 8.20 -6.12 -21.40
CA ASN A 55 9.51 -6.34 -20.80
C ASN A 55 9.60 -5.87 -19.35
N ILE A 56 8.63 -5.08 -18.89
CA ILE A 56 8.60 -4.53 -17.53
C ILE A 56 7.40 -5.05 -16.73
N SER A 57 7.62 -5.30 -15.44
CA SER A 57 6.56 -5.65 -14.50
C SER A 57 6.70 -4.89 -13.18
N VAL A 58 5.58 -4.63 -12.52
CA VAL A 58 5.54 -3.95 -11.22
C VAL A 58 5.06 -4.91 -10.14
N VAL A 59 5.85 -5.06 -9.07
CA VAL A 59 5.53 -5.92 -7.94
C VAL A 59 5.59 -5.13 -6.63
N TRP A 60 4.82 -5.56 -5.63
CA TRP A 60 4.76 -4.91 -4.32
C TRP A 60 5.41 -5.76 -3.23
N SER A 61 6.29 -5.15 -2.43
CA SER A 61 6.98 -5.82 -1.33
C SER A 61 6.71 -5.16 0.02
N SER A 62 6.48 -5.97 1.05
CA SER A 62 6.47 -5.55 2.45
C SER A 62 7.83 -5.63 3.12
N ARG A 63 8.81 -6.24 2.44
CA ARG A 63 10.20 -6.40 2.91
C ARG A 63 11.11 -5.25 2.45
N LEU A 64 10.72 -4.53 1.40
CA LEU A 64 11.42 -3.32 0.97
C LEU A 64 11.05 -2.18 1.94
N THR A 65 11.91 -1.88 2.90
CA THR A 65 11.64 -0.87 3.94
C THR A 65 12.61 0.30 3.94
N ALA A 66 13.70 0.21 3.18
CA ALA A 66 14.72 1.27 3.11
C ALA A 66 14.43 2.31 2.01
N THR A 67 13.76 1.91 0.93
CA THR A 67 13.42 2.76 -0.21
C THR A 67 11.96 2.59 -0.59
N ALA A 68 11.43 3.56 -1.34
CA ALA A 68 10.09 3.50 -1.88
C ALA A 68 9.95 2.51 -3.04
N GLY A 69 11.01 2.39 -3.83
CA GLY A 69 11.08 1.52 -4.99
C GLY A 69 12.51 1.07 -5.26
N HIS A 70 12.64 0.09 -6.14
CA HIS A 70 13.88 -0.28 -6.80
C HIS A 70 13.60 -1.03 -8.10
N CYS A 71 14.39 -0.78 -9.13
CA CYS A 71 14.33 -1.46 -10.41
C CYS A 71 15.44 -2.52 -10.56
N THR A 72 15.05 -3.78 -10.76
CA THR A 72 15.97 -4.87 -11.07
C THR A 72 15.87 -5.23 -12.54
N THR A 73 16.98 -5.09 -13.27
CA THR A 73 17.02 -5.37 -14.72
C THR A 73 17.83 -6.62 -15.04
N ARG A 74 17.40 -7.39 -16.04
CA ARG A 74 18.13 -8.53 -16.62
C ARG A 74 18.36 -8.27 -18.10
N ARG A 75 19.57 -7.83 -18.46
CA ARG A 75 19.94 -7.53 -19.86
C ARG A 75 19.76 -8.72 -20.80
N THR A 76 20.20 -9.91 -20.40
CA THR A 76 20.12 -11.11 -21.26
C THR A 76 18.69 -11.48 -21.65
N ALA A 77 17.76 -11.31 -20.72
CA ALA A 77 16.33 -11.52 -20.95
C ALA A 77 15.62 -10.26 -21.46
N GLN A 78 16.32 -9.13 -21.58
CA GLN A 78 15.75 -7.79 -21.79
C GLN A 78 14.51 -7.53 -20.93
N THR A 79 14.58 -7.80 -19.62
CA THR A 79 13.44 -7.58 -18.71
C THR A 79 13.79 -6.70 -17.53
N ALA A 80 12.79 -6.03 -16.96
CA ALA A 80 12.89 -5.23 -15.74
C ALA A 80 11.75 -5.56 -14.77
N ILE A 81 12.06 -5.61 -13.48
CA ILE A 81 11.10 -5.77 -12.40
C ILE A 81 11.23 -4.54 -11.50
N ILE A 82 10.20 -3.70 -11.49
CA ILE A 82 10.09 -2.60 -10.54
C ILE A 82 9.42 -3.13 -9.28
N THR A 83 10.13 -3.09 -8.16
CA THR A 83 9.59 -3.45 -6.85
C THR A 83 9.24 -2.19 -6.08
N LEU A 84 7.97 -2.02 -5.71
CA LEU A 84 7.49 -0.92 -4.88
C LEU A 84 7.24 -1.35 -3.44
N SER A 85 7.57 -0.48 -2.49
CA SER A 85 7.42 -0.71 -1.06
C SER A 85 6.00 -0.43 -0.60
N THR A 86 5.35 -1.42 0.00
CA THR A 86 4.05 -1.23 0.67
C THR A 86 4.12 -0.41 1.97
N LYS A 87 5.33 -0.09 2.44
CA LYS A 87 5.58 0.62 3.71
C LYS A 87 6.07 2.04 3.51
N VAL A 88 6.72 2.31 2.39
CA VAL A 88 7.31 3.61 2.05
C VAL A 88 6.56 4.26 0.88
N CYS A 89 6.12 3.48 -0.11
CA CYS A 89 5.29 3.93 -1.23
C CYS A 89 3.80 3.67 -0.92
N ASP A 90 3.28 4.34 0.10
CA ASP A 90 1.99 4.04 0.73
C ASP A 90 0.84 4.99 0.37
N SER A 91 1.04 5.85 -0.64
CA SER A 91 0.00 6.73 -1.18
C SER A 91 -0.02 6.77 -2.72
N PRO A 92 -1.12 7.25 -3.34
CA PRO A 92 -1.21 7.38 -4.79
C PRO A 92 -0.15 8.33 -5.38
N GLU A 93 0.17 9.41 -4.67
CA GLU A 93 1.22 10.37 -5.06
C GLU A 93 2.58 9.69 -5.10
N ARG A 94 2.95 9.02 -4.00
CA ARG A 94 4.22 8.29 -3.89
C ARG A 94 4.32 7.19 -4.93
N CYS A 95 3.21 6.52 -5.25
CA CYS A 95 3.16 5.51 -6.33
C CYS A 95 3.48 6.10 -7.69
N ARG A 96 2.88 7.24 -8.03
CA ARG A 96 3.14 7.97 -9.27
C ARG A 96 4.61 8.34 -9.39
N ASP A 97 5.16 9.00 -8.38
CA ASP A 97 6.50 9.57 -8.45
C ASP A 97 7.59 8.50 -8.41
N THR A 98 7.41 7.51 -7.53
CA THR A 98 8.36 6.39 -7.42
C THR A 98 8.36 5.52 -8.66
N LEU A 99 7.18 5.20 -9.20
CA LEU A 99 7.12 4.35 -10.39
C LEU A 99 7.80 5.03 -11.59
N LEU A 100 7.56 6.32 -11.81
CA LEU A 100 8.18 7.07 -12.90
C LEU A 100 9.71 7.12 -12.75
N HIS A 101 10.22 7.30 -11.52
CA HIS A 101 11.65 7.24 -11.21
C HIS A 101 12.25 5.88 -11.58
N GLU A 102 11.64 4.77 -11.13
CA GLU A 102 12.13 3.42 -11.38
C GLU A 102 12.02 3.02 -12.87
N MET A 103 11.02 3.55 -13.59
CA MET A 103 10.92 3.36 -15.04
C MET A 103 12.04 4.08 -15.80
N CYS A 104 12.53 5.23 -15.32
CA CYS A 104 13.71 5.86 -15.91
C CYS A 104 14.95 4.96 -15.79
N HIS A 105 15.14 4.25 -14.67
CA HIS A 105 16.21 3.24 -14.54
C HIS A 105 16.02 2.08 -15.53
N ALA A 106 14.77 1.60 -15.68
CA ALA A 106 14.47 0.54 -16.65
C ALA A 106 14.79 0.97 -18.09
N ALA A 107 14.46 2.21 -18.46
CA ALA A 107 14.71 2.78 -19.78
C ALA A 107 16.21 2.83 -20.12
N VAL A 108 17.05 3.28 -19.18
CA VAL A 108 18.51 3.30 -19.39
C VAL A 108 19.05 1.91 -19.73
N THR A 109 18.54 0.87 -19.07
CA THR A 109 19.02 -0.49 -19.33
C THR A 109 18.40 -1.14 -20.57
N LEU A 110 17.08 -0.98 -20.77
CA LEU A 110 16.34 -1.70 -21.80
C LEU A 110 16.28 -0.98 -23.14
N ILE A 111 16.28 0.36 -23.13
CA ILE A 111 16.23 1.19 -24.35
C ILE A 111 17.64 1.60 -24.75
N ASP A 112 18.40 2.20 -23.83
CA ASP A 112 19.75 2.67 -24.16
C ASP A 112 20.80 1.54 -24.12
N GLY A 113 20.44 0.37 -23.60
CA GLY A 113 21.33 -0.78 -23.51
C GLY A 113 22.45 -0.61 -22.47
N VAL A 114 22.39 0.39 -21.58
CA VAL A 114 23.43 0.73 -20.61
C VAL A 114 23.06 0.24 -19.20
N MET A 115 23.95 -0.51 -18.56
CA MET A 115 23.76 -0.95 -17.18
C MET A 115 24.44 0.06 -16.27
N GLU A 116 23.64 0.99 -15.80
CA GLU A 116 24.04 2.02 -14.85
C GLU A 116 23.41 1.74 -13.49
N GLN A 117 24.22 1.78 -12.43
CA GLN A 117 23.76 1.64 -11.05
C GLN A 117 23.70 3.04 -10.42
N GLY A 118 22.79 3.90 -10.89
CA GLY A 118 22.70 5.28 -10.40
C GLY A 118 21.94 6.22 -11.32
N HIS A 119 22.14 7.53 -11.12
CA HIS A 119 21.40 8.62 -11.74
C HIS A 119 22.29 9.44 -12.69
N GLY A 120 22.94 8.75 -13.63
CA GLY A 120 23.87 9.35 -14.58
C GLY A 120 23.19 10.13 -15.70
N PRO A 121 23.94 10.52 -16.73
CA PRO A 121 23.45 11.41 -17.79
C PRO A 121 22.21 10.87 -18.53
N LEU A 122 22.19 9.57 -18.84
CA LEU A 122 21.06 8.93 -19.54
C LEU A 122 19.81 8.89 -18.65
N TRP A 123 19.97 8.53 -17.37
CA TRP A 123 18.86 8.60 -16.43
C TRP A 123 18.27 10.01 -16.35
N ARG A 124 19.13 11.03 -16.26
CA ARG A 124 18.70 12.44 -16.26
C ARG A 124 18.02 12.85 -17.56
N GLN A 125 18.45 12.31 -18.70
CA GLN A 125 17.79 12.55 -19.97
C GLN A 125 16.34 12.01 -19.95
N TRP A 126 16.11 10.80 -19.44
CA TRP A 126 14.76 10.24 -19.29
C TRP A 126 13.92 11.05 -18.30
N THR A 127 14.50 11.53 -17.19
CA THR A 127 13.76 12.42 -16.29
C THR A 127 13.32 13.72 -16.95
N ARG A 128 14.18 14.34 -17.77
CA ARG A 128 13.82 15.54 -18.52
C ARG A 128 12.74 15.27 -19.56
N MET A 129 12.73 14.09 -20.16
CA MET A 129 11.64 13.68 -21.05
C MET A 129 10.32 13.60 -20.26
N ALA A 130 10.34 12.94 -19.11
CA ALA A 130 9.17 12.84 -18.25
C ALA A 130 8.65 14.21 -17.79
N GLU A 131 9.55 15.13 -17.41
CA GLU A 131 9.24 16.51 -17.03
C GLU A 131 8.62 17.31 -18.20
N ARG A 132 9.08 17.07 -19.44
CA ARG A 132 8.46 17.69 -20.63
C ARG A 132 7.07 17.14 -20.91
N CYS A 133 6.86 15.83 -20.74
CA CYS A 133 5.55 15.21 -20.95
C CYS A 133 4.55 15.59 -19.84
N TYR A 134 5.04 15.80 -18.61
CA TYR A 134 4.23 16.12 -17.45
C TYR A 134 4.78 17.34 -16.67
N PRO A 135 4.69 18.55 -17.25
CA PRO A 135 5.32 19.76 -16.69
C PRO A 135 4.72 20.22 -15.35
N TYR A 136 3.55 19.69 -15.00
CA TYR A 136 2.83 19.98 -13.75
C TYR A 136 3.18 19.01 -12.61
N LEU A 137 3.98 17.98 -12.87
CA LEU A 137 4.47 17.09 -11.82
C LEU A 137 5.72 17.68 -11.15
N PRO A 138 5.99 17.34 -9.88
CA PRO A 138 7.25 17.67 -9.25
C PRO A 138 8.44 17.12 -10.06
N LEU A 139 9.57 17.82 -10.00
CA LEU A 139 10.80 17.36 -10.62
C LEU A 139 11.19 15.98 -10.06
N ILE A 140 11.68 15.10 -10.93
CA ILE A 140 12.09 13.76 -10.52
C ILE A 140 13.45 13.88 -9.83
N SER A 141 13.44 13.80 -8.50
CA SER A 141 14.66 13.85 -7.71
C SER A 141 15.44 12.52 -7.78
N VAL A 142 16.74 12.61 -7.53
CA VAL A 142 17.67 11.47 -7.40
C VAL A 142 17.29 10.57 -6.22
N LYS A 143 16.69 11.15 -5.16
CA LYS A 143 16.25 10.43 -3.95
C LYS A 143 14.86 10.88 -3.57
N HIS A 144 14.00 9.93 -3.21
CA HIS A 144 12.75 10.23 -2.54
C HIS A 144 13.01 10.58 -1.08
N THR A 145 12.47 11.72 -0.63
CA THR A 145 12.46 12.12 0.78
C THR A 145 11.04 11.96 1.30
N TYR A 146 10.62 10.72 1.50
CA TYR A 146 9.30 10.41 2.06
C TYR A 146 9.38 10.26 3.56
N ASP A 147 8.45 10.91 4.27
CA ASP A 147 8.24 10.62 5.68
C ASP A 147 7.59 9.24 5.83
N VAL A 148 8.32 8.33 6.47
CA VAL A 148 7.85 6.97 6.71
C VAL A 148 7.18 6.91 8.08
N ILE A 149 5.91 6.51 8.11
CA ILE A 149 5.15 6.42 9.36
C ILE A 149 5.45 5.08 10.05
N TYR A 150 6.02 5.16 11.25
CA TYR A 150 6.30 3.99 12.10
C TYR A 150 5.30 3.90 13.24
N LYS A 151 4.56 2.80 13.28
CA LYS A 151 3.54 2.56 14.32
C LYS A 151 4.15 2.25 15.69
N PHE A 152 5.36 1.68 15.71
CA PHE A 152 6.01 1.24 16.94
C PHE A 152 7.41 1.81 17.00
N ILE A 153 7.69 2.57 18.05
CA ILE A 153 9.03 3.11 18.34
C ILE A 153 9.50 2.43 19.61
N TYR A 154 10.68 1.82 19.58
CA TYR A 154 11.27 1.19 20.76
C TYR A 154 12.41 2.06 21.24
N CYS A 155 12.33 2.53 22.48
CA CYS A 155 13.39 3.32 23.10
C CYS A 155 14.20 2.45 24.05
N CYS A 156 15.53 2.45 23.94
CA CYS A 156 16.37 1.79 24.91
C CYS A 156 16.29 2.51 26.26
N ALA A 157 15.97 1.80 27.34
CA ALA A 157 15.84 2.39 28.66
C ALA A 157 17.16 3.02 29.16
N LYS A 158 18.30 2.45 28.76
CA LYS A 158 19.66 2.85 29.18
C LYS A 158 20.23 4.00 28.34
N CYS A 159 20.44 3.79 27.04
CA CYS A 159 21.11 4.78 26.18
C CYS A 159 20.16 5.65 25.35
N LYS A 160 18.85 5.50 25.51
CA LYS A 160 17.80 6.24 24.79
C LYS A 160 17.81 6.09 23.26
N HIS A 161 18.60 5.14 22.72
CA HIS A 161 18.57 4.85 21.29
C HIS A 161 17.19 4.34 20.86
N GLU A 162 16.64 4.95 19.83
CA GLU A 162 15.33 4.60 19.27
C GLU A 162 15.44 3.67 18.06
N VAL A 163 14.52 2.72 17.99
CA VAL A 163 14.37 1.78 16.87
C VAL A 163 12.93 1.86 16.36
N TYR A 164 12.78 2.24 15.10
CA TYR A 164 11.48 2.43 14.45
C TYR A 164 11.03 1.17 13.71
N ARG A 165 9.78 0.73 13.93
CA ARG A 165 9.22 -0.51 13.38
C ARG A 165 7.78 -0.34 12.89
N HIS A 166 7.46 -1.05 11.81
CA HIS A 166 6.09 -1.09 11.25
C HIS A 166 5.17 -2.13 11.91
N SER A 167 5.73 -3.06 12.69
CA SER A 167 5.01 -4.10 13.44
C SER A 167 5.57 -4.22 14.86
N LYS A 168 4.84 -4.89 15.77
CA LYS A 168 5.34 -5.24 17.10
C LYS A 168 6.36 -6.39 17.00
N SER A 169 7.51 -6.13 16.38
CA SER A 169 8.49 -7.16 16.02
C SER A 169 9.61 -7.37 17.02
N LEU A 170 9.84 -6.43 17.95
CA LEU A 170 10.81 -6.65 19.03
C LEU A 170 10.12 -7.38 20.18
N ASN A 171 10.74 -8.46 20.64
CA ASN A 171 10.40 -9.11 21.89
C ASN A 171 11.23 -8.48 23.02
N LEU A 172 10.57 -7.73 23.89
CA LEU A 172 11.21 -6.95 24.96
C LEU A 172 11.94 -7.82 26.00
N ASP A 173 11.61 -9.12 26.07
CA ASP A 173 12.19 -10.06 27.04
C ASP A 173 13.53 -10.65 26.56
N VAL A 174 13.75 -10.73 25.24
CA VAL A 174 14.95 -11.34 24.64
C VAL A 174 15.80 -10.34 23.87
N ASP A 175 15.19 -9.38 23.18
CA ASP A 175 15.91 -8.43 22.36
C ASP A 175 16.55 -7.33 23.21
N VAL A 176 17.80 -7.00 22.88
CA VAL A 176 18.60 -5.98 23.58
C VAL A 176 19.15 -4.94 22.62
N CYS A 177 19.42 -3.76 23.14
CA CYS A 177 19.97 -2.66 22.36
C CYS A 177 21.37 -3.01 21.84
N GLY A 178 21.56 -3.05 20.52
CA GLY A 178 22.87 -3.33 19.91
C GLY A 178 23.97 -2.31 20.23
N LYS A 179 23.66 -1.16 20.84
CA LYS A 179 24.66 -0.16 21.26
C LYS A 179 25.16 -0.33 22.71
N CYS A 180 24.29 -0.76 23.62
CA CYS A 180 24.61 -0.75 25.06
C CYS A 180 24.11 -1.99 25.82
N MET A 181 23.55 -2.96 25.11
CA MET A 181 22.92 -4.18 25.61
C MET A 181 21.75 -3.95 26.59
N GLY A 182 21.24 -2.72 26.69
CA GLY A 182 20.11 -2.37 27.54
C GLY A 182 18.76 -2.84 26.99
N ARG A 183 17.77 -2.96 27.86
CA ARG A 183 16.39 -3.35 27.51
C ARG A 183 15.66 -2.25 26.75
N PHE A 184 14.73 -2.66 25.89
CA PHE A 184 13.83 -1.75 25.17
C PHE A 184 12.51 -1.53 25.92
N GLN A 185 11.92 -0.36 25.70
CA GLN A 185 10.55 -0.03 26.08
C GLN A 185 9.80 0.42 24.83
N LEU A 186 8.54 -0.01 24.68
CA LEU A 186 7.71 0.40 23.55
C LEU A 186 7.09 1.77 23.81
N THR A 187 7.39 2.72 22.93
CA THR A 187 6.74 4.03 22.81
C THR A 187 5.83 3.99 21.58
N THR A 188 4.52 4.04 21.78
CA THR A 188 3.57 4.12 20.67
C THR A 188 3.46 5.57 20.17
N ASN A 189 3.67 5.77 18.86
CA ASN A 189 3.54 7.10 18.25
C ASN A 189 2.05 7.41 18.01
N HIS A 190 1.33 7.83 19.05
CA HIS A 190 -0.09 8.19 18.95
C HIS A 190 -0.31 9.46 18.10
N LYS A 191 0.62 10.42 18.11
CA LYS A 191 0.46 11.73 17.46
C LYS A 191 0.47 11.69 15.93
N GLN A 192 1.26 10.80 15.31
CA GLN A 192 1.29 10.69 13.84
C GLN A 192 0.09 9.92 13.27
N ILE A 193 -0.66 9.20 14.12
CA ILE A 193 -1.87 8.46 13.74
C ILE A 193 -3.08 9.39 13.64
N GLU A 194 -3.13 10.45 14.46
CA GLU A 194 -4.25 11.41 14.49
C GLU A 194 -4.23 12.39 13.30
N ILE A 195 -3.05 12.84 12.86
CA ILE A 195 -2.93 13.83 11.76
C ILE A 195 -3.50 13.32 10.42
N ASN A 196 -3.49 12.00 10.18
CA ASN A 196 -4.09 11.40 8.98
C ASN A 196 -5.55 10.93 9.18
N SER A 197 -6.18 11.25 10.31
CA SER A 197 -7.58 10.90 10.61
C SER A 197 -8.57 12.05 10.37
N GLU A 198 -8.10 13.21 9.91
CA GLU A 198 -8.93 14.39 9.58
C GLU A 198 -9.55 14.37 8.17
N LEU A 199 -9.32 13.34 7.36
CA LEU A 199 -10.26 13.04 6.28
C LEU A 199 -11.52 12.45 6.92
N PRO A 200 -12.74 12.90 6.58
CA PRO A 200 -13.96 12.45 7.25
C PRO A 200 -14.06 10.93 7.11
N ILE A 201 -13.70 10.21 8.18
CA ILE A 201 -13.92 8.78 8.30
C ILE A 201 -15.43 8.66 8.51
N PRO A 202 -16.21 8.13 7.55
CA PRO A 202 -17.56 7.71 7.89
C PRO A 202 -17.37 6.68 9.00
N LYS A 203 -17.94 6.95 10.19
CA LYS A 203 -17.95 6.01 11.33
C LYS A 203 -18.09 4.61 10.75
N LYS A 204 -17.10 3.73 10.97
CA LYS A 204 -17.08 2.37 10.41
C LYS A 204 -18.45 1.75 10.66
N THR A 205 -19.29 1.68 9.63
CA THR A 205 -20.50 0.88 9.69
C THR A 205 -20.01 -0.55 9.81
N ILE A 206 -20.20 -1.12 11.00
CA ILE A 206 -19.86 -2.51 11.29
C ILE A 206 -20.57 -3.35 10.23
N ASN A 207 -19.80 -4.01 9.35
CA ASN A 207 -20.37 -4.90 8.34
C ASN A 207 -21.26 -5.93 9.05
N LYS A 208 -22.43 -6.26 8.50
CA LYS A 208 -23.41 -7.21 9.04
C LYS A 208 -22.77 -8.53 9.51
N TYR A 209 -21.73 -9.00 8.84
CA TYR A 209 -20.96 -10.18 9.28
C TYR A 209 -20.21 -9.96 10.59
N ASN A 210 -19.56 -8.80 10.77
CA ASN A 210 -18.83 -8.48 11.99
C ASN A 210 -19.77 -8.31 13.18
N LEU A 211 -20.97 -7.75 12.97
CA LEU A 211 -22.01 -7.69 13.99
C LEU A 211 -22.46 -9.10 14.40
N TYR A 212 -22.73 -9.95 13.41
CA TYR A 212 -23.09 -11.35 13.64
C TYR A 212 -22.02 -12.13 14.40
N VAL A 213 -20.75 -11.93 14.07
CA VAL A 213 -19.63 -12.54 14.82
C VAL A 213 -19.61 -12.04 16.26
N GLN A 214 -19.77 -10.74 16.51
CA GLN A 214 -19.80 -10.20 17.87
C GLN A 214 -20.93 -10.79 18.73
N GLU A 215 -22.12 -10.95 18.16
CA GLU A 215 -23.31 -11.47 18.85
C GLU A 215 -23.24 -12.98 19.12
N ASN A 216 -22.56 -13.74 18.27
CA ASN A 216 -22.62 -15.21 18.28
C ASN A 216 -21.31 -15.89 18.71
N PHE A 217 -20.17 -15.19 18.71
CA PHE A 217 -18.87 -15.80 19.02
C PHE A 217 -18.82 -16.43 20.41
N GLN A 218 -19.34 -15.76 21.44
CA GLN A 218 -19.35 -16.32 22.81
C GLN A 218 -20.25 -17.55 22.93
N LYS A 219 -21.40 -17.55 22.25
CA LYS A 219 -22.35 -18.69 22.25
C LYS A 219 -21.71 -19.93 21.61
N ILE A 220 -21.09 -19.77 20.44
CA ILE A 220 -20.43 -20.89 19.75
C ILE A 220 -19.20 -21.38 20.51
N LYS A 221 -18.46 -20.47 21.16
CA LYS A 221 -17.32 -20.84 22.01
C LYS A 221 -17.75 -21.64 23.25
N GLN A 222 -18.89 -21.33 23.85
CA GLN A 222 -19.44 -22.08 24.98
C GLN A 222 -19.91 -23.49 24.56
N VAL A 223 -20.52 -23.63 23.39
CA VAL A 223 -20.96 -24.93 22.85
C VAL A 223 -19.79 -25.77 22.34
N ASN A 224 -18.72 -25.12 21.87
CA ASN A 224 -17.55 -25.79 21.29
C ASN A 224 -16.24 -25.33 21.97
N PRO A 225 -16.06 -25.61 23.28
CA PRO A 225 -14.92 -25.13 24.05
C PRO A 225 -13.58 -25.76 23.62
N HIS A 226 -13.64 -26.89 22.93
CA HIS A 226 -12.49 -27.63 22.40
C HIS A 226 -11.97 -27.08 21.06
N LEU A 227 -12.70 -26.17 20.40
CA LEU A 227 -12.29 -25.61 19.11
C LEU A 227 -11.42 -24.37 19.28
N SER A 228 -10.37 -24.29 18.45
CA SER A 228 -9.51 -23.10 18.38
C SER A 228 -10.25 -21.92 17.74
N THR A 229 -9.81 -20.70 18.05
CA THR A 229 -10.40 -19.46 17.50
C THR A 229 -10.51 -19.46 15.96
N PRO A 230 -9.52 -19.95 15.18
CA PRO A 230 -9.66 -20.07 13.72
C PRO A 230 -10.78 -21.03 13.27
N GLN A 231 -10.98 -22.13 14.00
CA GLN A 231 -12.05 -23.10 13.70
C GLN A 231 -13.44 -22.52 14.02
N LEU A 232 -13.57 -21.80 15.14
CA LEU A 232 -14.79 -21.07 15.51
C LEU A 232 -15.16 -20.00 14.47
N MET A 233 -14.17 -19.25 13.96
CA MET A 233 -14.39 -18.25 12.91
C MET A 233 -14.83 -18.88 11.58
N LYS A 234 -14.29 -20.05 11.24
CA LYS A 234 -14.71 -20.82 10.06
C LYS A 234 -16.16 -21.27 10.19
N GLN A 235 -16.56 -21.75 11.37
CA GLN A 235 -17.93 -22.17 11.65
C GLN A 235 -18.92 -21.00 11.61
N LEU A 236 -18.61 -19.87 12.27
CA LEU A 236 -19.41 -18.63 12.20
C LEU A 236 -19.62 -18.14 10.77
N SER A 237 -18.62 -18.31 9.90
CA SER A 237 -18.71 -17.94 8.48
C SER A 237 -19.70 -18.81 7.70
N VAL A 238 -19.76 -20.11 8.02
CA VAL A 238 -20.69 -21.06 7.40
C VAL A 238 -22.11 -20.81 7.89
N GLU A 239 -22.29 -20.61 9.20
CA GLU A 239 -23.60 -20.33 9.81
C GLU A 239 -24.16 -18.98 9.33
N TYR A 240 -23.32 -17.95 9.23
CA TYR A 240 -23.71 -16.67 8.65
C TYR A 240 -24.20 -16.81 7.22
N LYS A 241 -23.48 -17.54 6.35
CA LYS A 241 -23.88 -17.79 4.97
C LYS A 241 -25.23 -18.51 4.86
N LYS A 242 -25.46 -19.53 5.70
CA LYS A 242 -26.75 -20.26 5.75
C LYS A 242 -27.88 -19.34 6.22
N SER A 243 -27.68 -18.57 7.29
CA SER A 243 -28.70 -17.65 7.82
C SER A 243 -29.08 -16.54 6.82
N ASN A 244 -28.12 -16.11 6.00
CA ASN A 244 -28.33 -15.06 5.01
C ASN A 244 -28.95 -15.60 3.70
N GLN A 245 -28.79 -16.89 3.39
CA GLN A 245 -29.53 -17.59 2.33
C GLN A 245 -30.98 -17.86 2.74
N GLN A 246 -31.22 -18.31 3.98
CA GLN A 246 -32.57 -18.57 4.50
C GLN A 246 -33.42 -17.28 4.54
N LYS A 247 -32.87 -16.18 5.08
CA LYS A 247 -33.52 -14.86 5.07
C LYS A 247 -33.85 -14.33 3.67
N ARG A 248 -33.17 -14.80 2.62
CA ARG A 248 -33.44 -14.40 1.24
C ARG A 248 -34.60 -15.17 0.60
N ILE A 249 -34.90 -16.36 1.13
CA ILE A 249 -35.99 -17.22 0.70
C ILE A 249 -37.30 -16.83 1.41
N ASP A 250 -37.20 -16.31 2.64
CA ASP A 250 -38.34 -15.92 3.47
C ASP A 250 -38.85 -14.47 3.23
N LEU A 251 -38.25 -13.70 2.31
CA LEU A 251 -38.78 -12.38 1.92
C LEU A 251 -39.92 -12.57 0.91
N PRO A 252 -41.14 -12.06 1.18
CA PRO A 252 -42.23 -12.16 0.21
C PRO A 252 -41.89 -11.39 -1.08
N ASP A 253 -42.29 -11.97 -2.21
CA ASP A 253 -42.13 -11.37 -3.54
C ASP A 253 -42.98 -10.09 -3.65
N LEU A 254 -42.31 -8.94 -3.62
CA LEU A 254 -42.95 -7.62 -3.67
C LEU A 254 -43.61 -7.33 -5.02
N ASP A 255 -43.35 -8.11 -6.06
CA ASP A 255 -44.04 -7.98 -7.36
C ASP A 255 -45.46 -8.59 -7.35
N GLN A 256 -45.85 -9.33 -6.30
CA GLN A 256 -47.20 -9.88 -6.14
C GLN A 256 -48.18 -8.98 -5.36
N LEU A 257 -47.74 -7.80 -4.89
CA LEU A 257 -48.56 -6.83 -4.16
C LEU A 257 -48.90 -5.58 -4.98
N LYS A 258 -49.30 -5.76 -6.25
CA LYS A 258 -50.01 -4.73 -7.02
C LYS A 258 -51.51 -4.98 -6.92
N ILE A 259 -52.17 -4.20 -6.05
CA ILE A 259 -53.59 -3.84 -6.17
C ILE A 259 -53.61 -2.35 -6.50
#